data_AF-A0A7C1JPV0-F1
#
_entry.id   AF-A0A7C1JPV0-F1
#
_cell.length_a   1.000
_cell.length_b   1.000
_cell.length_c   1.000
_cell.angle_alpha   90.00
_cell.angle_beta   90.00
_cell.angle_gamma   90.00
#
_symmetry.space_group_name_H-M   'P 1'
#
loop_
_entity.id
_entity.type
_entity.pdbx_description
1 polymer ?
#
loop_
_entity_poly.entity_id
_entity_poly.type
_entity_poly.pdbx_seq_one_letter_code
_entity_poly.pdbx_strand_id
1 'polypeptide(L)'
;MPKHIHEIRDPIHVFIRLNTDERKVVDSRPVQRLRHIHQLATTFLVYPGATHRRFEHSLGVMELAARVFDVVTHPYNIHNDVRQTLPEITDQAQLPYWRNCLKMAALCHDIGHLPFSHAAEKELLPEG
;
A
#
# COMPACT_ATOMS: atom_id res chain seq x y z
N MET A 1 7.81 1.38 -27.86
CA MET A 1 8.69 1.08 -26.71
C MET A 1 7.82 0.61 -25.55
N PRO A 2 8.18 -0.45 -24.81
CA PRO A 2 7.44 -0.84 -23.62
C PRO A 2 7.47 0.28 -22.58
N LYS A 3 6.34 0.58 -21.94
CA LYS A 3 6.30 1.54 -20.82
C LYS A 3 6.96 0.92 -19.60
N HIS A 4 8.00 1.56 -19.08
CA HIS A 4 8.67 1.19 -17.82
C HIS A 4 7.96 1.71 -16.57
N ILE A 5 7.05 2.69 -16.75
CA ILE A 5 6.21 3.26 -15.70
C ILE A 5 4.75 3.08 -16.12
N HIS A 6 3.97 2.53 -15.20
CA HIS A 6 2.53 2.35 -15.31
C HIS A 6 1.83 3.25 -14.30
N GLU A 7 0.60 3.65 -14.62
CA GLU A 7 -0.18 4.56 -13.81
C GLU A 7 -1.59 4.00 -13.63
N ILE A 8 -2.07 4.02 -12.39
CA ILE A 8 -3.46 3.74 -12.03
C ILE A 8 -4.07 5.05 -11.54
N ARG A 9 -5.23 5.41 -12.07
CA ARG A 9 -5.97 6.58 -11.61
C ARG A 9 -6.67 6.25 -10.29
N ASP A 10 -6.45 7.09 -9.29
CA ASP A 10 -7.03 6.94 -7.96
C ASP A 10 -7.70 8.27 -7.55
N PRO A 11 -8.92 8.26 -6.99
CA PRO A 11 -9.62 9.49 -6.63
C PRO A 11 -8.97 10.26 -5.47
N ILE A 12 -8.15 9.62 -4.64
CA ILE A 12 -7.50 10.22 -3.47
C ILE A 12 -6.09 10.72 -3.80
N HIS A 13 -5.32 9.91 -4.52
CA HIS A 13 -3.91 10.15 -4.81
C HIS A 13 -3.63 10.61 -6.25
N VAL A 14 -4.67 10.77 -7.07
CA VAL A 14 -4.67 11.14 -8.51
C VAL A 14 -4.06 10.05 -9.39
N PHE A 15 -2.77 9.80 -9.24
CA PHE A 15 -2.04 8.75 -9.95
C PHE A 15 -1.17 7.96 -8.99
N ILE A 16 -1.33 6.64 -9.05
CA ILE A 16 -0.49 5.66 -8.37
C ILE A 16 0.50 5.11 -9.39
N ARG A 17 1.79 5.27 -9.13
CA ARG A 17 2.86 4.91 -10.07
C ARG A 17 3.48 3.56 -9.74
N LEU A 18 3.59 2.73 -10.77
CA LEU A 18 4.11 1.37 -10.69
C LEU A 18 5.25 1.18 -11.68
N ASN A 19 6.33 0.54 -11.26
CA ASN A 19 7.27 -0.07 -12.20
C ASN A 19 6.69 -1.40 -12.74
N THR A 20 7.37 -2.00 -13.71
CA THR A 20 6.90 -3.23 -14.36
C THR A 20 6.78 -4.42 -13.40
N ASP A 21 7.65 -4.55 -12.40
CA ASP A 21 7.61 -5.66 -11.46
C ASP A 21 6.53 -5.47 -10.39
N GLU A 22 6.37 -4.25 -9.87
CA GLU A 22 5.27 -3.89 -8.98
C GLU A 22 3.92 -4.15 -9.65
N ARG A 23 3.80 -3.83 -10.95
CA ARG A 23 2.60 -4.15 -11.72
C ARG A 23 2.32 -5.66 -11.78
N LYS A 24 3.34 -6.50 -11.97
CA LYS A 24 3.15 -7.97 -11.97
C LYS A 24 2.59 -8.46 -10.62
N VAL A 25 3.05 -7.87 -9.51
CA VAL A 25 2.52 -8.19 -8.17
C VAL A 25 1.08 -7.70 -8.04
N VAL A 26 0.76 -6.48 -8.47
CA VAL A 26 -0.61 -5.96 -8.49
C VAL A 26 -1.55 -6.83 -9.33
N ASP A 27 -1.09 -7.33 -10.48
CA ASP A 27 -1.86 -8.18 -11.40
C ASP A 27 -1.94 -9.65 -10.92
N SER A 28 -1.29 -10.00 -9.80
CA SER A 28 -1.33 -11.36 -9.24
C SER A 28 -2.68 -11.70 -8.60
N ARG A 29 -3.03 -12.99 -8.60
CA ARG A 29 -4.30 -13.49 -8.02
C ARG A 29 -4.52 -13.06 -6.56
N PRO A 30 -3.51 -13.16 -5.66
CA PRO A 30 -3.70 -12.76 -4.25
C PRO A 30 -4.09 -11.29 -4.09
N VAL A 31 -3.51 -10.38 -4.87
CA VAL A 31 -3.83 -8.94 -4.82
C VAL A 31 -5.15 -8.65 -5.51
N GLN A 32 -5.40 -9.21 -6.70
CA GLN A 32 -6.66 -8.98 -7.44
C GLN A 32 -7.90 -9.45 -6.68
N ARG A 33 -7.77 -10.49 -5.83
CA ARG A 33 -8.83 -10.94 -4.93
C ARG A 33 -9.38 -9.82 -4.03
N LEU A 34 -8.55 -8.85 -3.64
CA LEU A 34 -8.96 -7.74 -2.76
C LEU A 34 -10.05 -6.86 -3.38
N ARG A 35 -10.26 -6.92 -4.70
CA ARG A 35 -11.38 -6.23 -5.38
C ARG A 35 -12.75 -6.73 -4.94
N HIS A 36 -12.82 -7.91 -4.33
CA HIS A 36 -14.06 -8.53 -3.87
C HIS A 36 -14.32 -8.34 -2.37
N ILE A 37 -13.43 -7.65 -1.65
CA ILE A 37 -13.53 -7.47 -0.19
C ILE A 37 -13.81 -6.01 0.10
N HIS A 38 -14.98 -5.71 0.68
CA HIS A 38 -15.30 -4.34 1.13
C HIS A 38 -14.36 -3.92 2.25
N GLN A 39 -13.85 -2.68 2.18
CA GLN A 39 -13.04 -2.12 3.25
C GLN A 39 -13.81 -2.11 4.57
N LEU A 40 -15.04 -1.61 4.54
CA LEU A 40 -15.88 -1.40 5.72
C LEU A 40 -16.99 -2.46 5.88
N ALA A 41 -16.72 -3.71 5.49
CA ALA A 41 -17.66 -4.82 5.65
C ALA A 41 -19.06 -4.50 5.09
N THR A 42 -20.10 -4.52 5.93
CA THR A 42 -21.51 -4.27 5.57
C THR A 42 -21.92 -2.79 5.65
N THR A 43 -20.99 -1.88 5.96
CA THR A 43 -21.27 -0.43 6.11
C THR A 43 -21.93 0.17 4.86
N PHE A 44 -21.68 -0.39 3.68
CA PHE A 44 -22.32 0.05 2.44
C PHE A 44 -23.86 -0.12 2.43
N LEU A 45 -24.42 -0.94 3.33
CA LEU A 45 -25.87 -1.10 3.52
C LEU A 45 -26.51 0.10 4.23
N VAL A 46 -25.72 0.88 4.97
CA VAL A 46 -26.17 2.10 5.67
C VAL A 46 -25.70 3.34 4.91
N TYR A 47 -24.46 3.33 4.44
CA TYR A 47 -23.84 4.44 3.73
C TYR A 47 -23.54 4.03 2.27
N PRO A 48 -24.37 4.42 1.29
CA PRO A 48 -24.26 3.92 -0.09
C PRO A 48 -22.97 4.32 -0.81
N GLY A 49 -22.21 5.31 -0.28
CA GLY A 49 -20.89 5.68 -0.78
C GLY A 49 -19.73 4.82 -0.24
N ALA A 50 -19.95 4.01 0.80
CA ALA A 50 -18.93 3.17 1.44
C ALA A 50 -18.66 1.86 0.67
N THR A 51 -18.57 1.95 -0.66
CA THR A 51 -18.46 0.79 -1.57
C THR A 51 -17.02 0.38 -1.88
N HIS A 52 -16.05 1.18 -1.44
CA HIS A 52 -14.63 0.93 -1.65
C HIS A 52 -14.17 -0.42 -1.08
N ARG A 53 -13.21 -1.01 -1.76
CA ARG A 53 -12.62 -2.32 -1.54
C ARG A 53 -11.22 -2.19 -0.98
N ARG A 54 -10.72 -3.31 -0.45
CA ARG A 54 -9.34 -3.39 0.03
C ARG A 54 -8.30 -3.18 -1.07
N PHE A 55 -8.66 -3.47 -2.32
CA PHE A 55 -7.74 -3.31 -3.45
C PHE A 55 -7.25 -1.86 -3.63
N GLU A 56 -8.17 -0.90 -3.77
CA GLU A 56 -7.80 0.51 -3.90
C GLU A 56 -7.15 1.07 -2.63
N HIS A 57 -7.57 0.58 -1.46
CA HIS A 57 -6.89 0.91 -0.20
C HIS A 57 -5.42 0.48 -0.23
N SER A 58 -5.12 -0.79 -0.52
CA SER A 58 -3.75 -1.30 -0.58
C SER A 58 -2.88 -0.58 -1.62
N LEU A 59 -3.46 -0.22 -2.77
CA LEU A 59 -2.75 0.63 -3.76
C LEU A 59 -2.43 2.01 -3.19
N GLY A 60 -3.37 2.64 -2.50
CA GLY A 60 -3.18 3.93 -1.85
C GLY A 60 -2.11 3.88 -0.75
N VAL A 61 -2.11 2.85 0.09
CA VAL A 61 -1.07 2.66 1.14
C VAL A 61 0.30 2.48 0.50
N MET A 62 0.42 1.71 -0.58
CA MET A 62 1.68 1.56 -1.32
C MET A 62 2.19 2.91 -1.88
N GLU A 63 1.32 3.73 -2.47
CA GLU A 63 1.68 5.07 -2.96
C GLU A 63 2.11 5.99 -1.82
N LEU A 64 1.35 6.02 -0.72
CA LEU A 64 1.64 6.87 0.43
C LEU A 64 2.95 6.46 1.11
N ALA A 65 3.20 5.16 1.27
CA ALA A 65 4.43 4.63 1.84
C ALA A 65 5.65 5.06 1.00
N ALA A 66 5.52 5.04 -0.34
CA ALA A 66 6.57 5.51 -1.23
C ALA A 66 6.85 7.03 -1.05
N ARG A 67 5.79 7.85 -0.96
CA ARG A 67 5.93 9.30 -0.73
C ARG A 67 6.56 9.61 0.62
N VAL A 68 6.14 8.91 1.67
CA VAL A 68 6.74 9.04 3.01
C VAL A 68 8.20 8.65 2.97
N PHE A 69 8.55 7.53 2.33
CA PHE A 69 9.95 7.12 2.15
C PHE A 69 10.78 8.20 1.46
N ASP A 70 10.27 8.77 0.38
CA ASP A 70 10.97 9.82 -0.37
C ASP A 70 11.19 11.07 0.49
N VAL A 71 10.23 11.43 1.34
CA VAL A 71 10.37 12.56 2.26
C VAL A 71 11.40 12.26 3.35
N VAL A 72 11.30 11.11 4.03
CA VAL A 72 12.18 10.77 5.17
C VAL A 72 13.59 10.36 4.77
N THR A 73 13.84 10.07 3.49
CA THR A 73 15.20 9.78 3.00
C THR A 73 15.85 10.95 2.28
N HIS A 74 15.10 12.04 2.04
CA HIS A 74 15.65 13.22 1.41
C HIS A 74 16.65 13.93 2.35
N PRO A 75 17.87 14.28 1.88
CA PRO A 75 18.92 14.87 2.71
C PRO A 75 18.55 16.19 3.43
N TYR A 76 17.53 16.89 2.94
CA TYR A 76 17.12 18.22 3.42
C TYR A 76 15.82 18.22 4.23
N ASN A 77 15.12 17.08 4.33
CA ASN A 77 13.78 17.03 4.93
C ASN A 77 13.77 16.55 6.38
N ILE A 78 14.88 15.99 6.88
CA ILE A 78 14.94 15.40 8.21
C ILE A 78 15.53 16.41 9.19
N HIS A 79 14.75 16.82 10.19
CA HIS A 79 15.27 17.58 11.33
C HIS A 79 16.38 16.79 12.04
N ASN A 80 17.41 17.46 12.57
CA ASN A 80 18.56 16.79 13.18
C ASN A 80 18.14 15.79 14.29
N ASP A 81 17.08 16.10 15.05
CA ASP A 81 16.57 15.22 16.11
C ASP A 81 16.02 13.90 15.55
N VAL A 82 15.37 13.92 14.39
CA VAL A 82 14.86 12.71 13.74
C VAL A 82 16.00 11.94 13.07
N ARG A 83 16.99 12.65 12.51
CA ARG A 83 18.16 12.05 11.87
C ARG A 83 18.96 11.16 12.82
N GLN A 84 18.99 11.50 14.10
CA GLN A 84 19.66 10.69 15.14
C GLN A 84 18.90 9.40 15.49
N THR A 85 17.59 9.34 15.23
CA THR A 85 16.76 8.15 15.49
C THR A 85 16.74 7.17 14.32
N LEU A 86 17.09 7.63 13.12
CA LEU A 86 17.12 6.82 11.93
C LEU A 86 18.50 6.16 11.74
N PRO A 87 18.57 4.91 11.27
CA PRO A 87 19.82 4.31 10.86
C PRO A 87 20.51 5.18 9.80
N GLU A 88 21.82 5.37 9.92
CA GLU A 88 22.57 6.10 8.91
C GLU A 88 22.55 5.32 7.59
N ILE A 89 22.03 5.93 6.53
CA ILE A 89 22.04 5.33 5.19
C ILE A 89 23.46 5.46 4.63
N THR A 90 24.25 4.41 4.84
CA THR A 90 25.67 4.36 4.47
C THR A 90 25.88 4.25 2.97
N ASP A 91 24.93 3.63 2.27
CA ASP A 91 24.95 3.43 0.81
C ASP A 91 23.63 3.88 0.17
N GLN A 92 23.68 5.05 -0.48
CA GLN A 92 22.55 5.64 -1.18
C GLN A 92 22.06 4.78 -2.35
N ALA A 93 22.91 3.90 -2.90
CA ALA A 93 22.51 3.00 -3.99
C ALA A 93 21.47 1.96 -3.55
N GLN A 94 21.30 1.74 -2.24
CA GLN A 94 20.30 0.81 -1.68
C GLN A 94 18.91 1.44 -1.52
N LEU A 95 18.78 2.77 -1.57
CA LEU A 95 17.49 3.44 -1.38
C LEU A 95 16.39 2.94 -2.33
N PRO A 96 16.64 2.76 -3.65
CA PRO A 96 15.62 2.24 -4.54
C PRO A 96 15.13 0.83 -4.13
N TYR A 97 16.02 -0.02 -3.64
CA TYR A 97 15.67 -1.35 -3.15
C TYR A 97 14.75 -1.26 -1.92
N TRP A 98 15.16 -0.51 -0.89
CA TRP A 98 14.37 -0.35 0.33
C TRP A 98 13.02 0.32 0.09
N ARG A 99 12.99 1.30 -0.81
CA ARG A 99 11.74 1.92 -1.26
C ARG A 99 10.79 0.90 -1.87
N ASN A 100 11.29 0.04 -2.76
CA ASN A 100 10.47 -1.00 -3.40
C ASN A 100 10.02 -2.06 -2.39
N CYS A 101 10.89 -2.48 -1.47
CA CYS A 101 10.53 -3.38 -0.38
C CYS A 101 9.39 -2.82 0.48
N LEU A 102 9.49 -1.55 0.89
CA LEU A 102 8.44 -0.88 1.64
C LEU A 102 7.12 -0.81 0.84
N LYS A 103 7.19 -0.47 -0.44
CA LYS A 103 6.01 -0.49 -1.33
C LYS A 103 5.35 -1.86 -1.37
N MET A 104 6.12 -2.94 -1.50
CA MET A 104 5.57 -4.31 -1.53
C MET A 104 5.00 -4.73 -0.18
N ALA A 105 5.65 -4.39 0.93
CA ALA A 105 5.10 -4.62 2.26
C ALA A 105 3.77 -3.87 2.45
N ALA A 106 3.72 -2.59 2.05
CA ALA A 106 2.52 -1.75 2.09
C ALA A 106 1.40 -2.29 1.19
N LEU A 107 1.71 -2.74 -0.03
CA LEU A 107 0.72 -3.34 -0.93
C LEU A 107 0.13 -4.63 -0.34
N CYS A 108 0.95 -5.46 0.31
CA CYS A 108 0.57 -6.78 0.79
C CYS A 108 0.05 -6.80 2.23
N HIS A 109 0.10 -5.70 2.98
CA HIS A 109 -0.26 -5.69 4.42
C HIS A 109 -1.67 -6.23 4.69
N ASP A 110 -2.59 -5.98 3.76
CA ASP A 110 -4.01 -6.32 3.86
C ASP A 110 -4.40 -7.59 3.08
N ILE A 111 -3.43 -8.30 2.50
CA ILE A 111 -3.70 -9.42 1.58
C ILE A 111 -4.43 -10.59 2.27
N GLY A 112 -4.22 -10.74 3.57
CA GLY A 112 -4.78 -11.80 4.41
C GLY A 112 -6.23 -11.59 4.84
N HIS A 113 -6.82 -10.41 4.62
CA HIS A 113 -8.17 -10.12 5.14
C HIS A 113 -9.23 -11.06 4.59
N LEU A 114 -10.13 -11.52 5.46
CA LEU A 114 -11.25 -12.40 5.12
C LEU A 114 -12.40 -11.63 4.45
N PRO A 115 -13.35 -12.34 3.77
CA PRO A 115 -14.64 -11.76 3.41
C PRO A 115 -15.30 -11.13 4.64
N PHE A 116 -16.01 -10.01 4.45
CA PHE A 116 -16.57 -9.19 5.54
C PHE A 116 -15.54 -8.55 6.47
N SER A 117 -14.24 -8.57 6.14
CA SER A 117 -13.20 -7.83 6.85
C SER A 117 -13.23 -8.13 8.36
N HIS A 118 -13.08 -7.14 9.21
CA HIS A 118 -13.07 -7.31 10.68
C HIS A 118 -14.35 -7.94 11.24
N ALA A 119 -15.48 -7.86 10.54
CA ALA A 119 -16.73 -8.47 11.02
C ALA A 119 -16.65 -10.00 11.04
N ALA A 120 -15.88 -10.61 10.14
CA ALA A 120 -15.66 -12.05 10.12
C ALA A 120 -14.52 -12.49 11.04
N GLU A 121 -13.50 -11.65 11.25
CA GLU A 121 -12.35 -11.99 12.08
C GLU A 121 -12.76 -12.34 13.51
N LYS A 122 -13.64 -11.53 14.11
CA LYS A 122 -14.10 -11.76 15.49
C LYS A 122 -14.87 -13.08 15.68
N GLU A 123 -15.61 -13.50 14.66
CA GLU A 123 -16.51 -14.65 14.76
C GLU A 123 -15.89 -15.96 14.23
N LEU A 124 -14.90 -15.87 13.32
CA LEU A 124 -14.34 -17.03 12.63
C LEU A 124 -12.90 -17.38 13.02
N LEU A 125 -12.15 -16.45 13.63
CA LEU A 125 -10.78 -16.70 14.07
C LEU A 125 -10.73 -16.85 15.60
N PRO A 126 -9.86 -17.73 16.11
CA PRO A 126 -9.64 -17.84 17.55
C PRO A 126 -9.05 -16.54 18.11
N GLU A 127 -9.26 -16.29 19.41
CA GLU A 127 -8.50 -15.25 20.12
C GLU A 127 -7.00 -15.59 20.01
N GLY A 128 -6.22 -14.63 19.54
CA GLY A 128 -4.77 -14.75 19.35
C GLY A 128 -3.98 -14.59 20.63
#